data_AF-A0A954L646-F1
#
_entry.id   AF-A0A954L646-F1
#
_cell.length_a   1.000
_cell.length_b   1.000
_cell.length_c   1.000
_cell.angle_alpha   90.00
_cell.angle_beta   90.00
_cell.angle_gamma   90.00
#
_symmetry.space_group_name_H-M   'P 1'
#
loop_
_entity.id
_entity.type
_entity.pdbx_description
1 polymer ?
#
loop_
_entity_poly.entity_id
_entity_poly.type
_entity_poly.pdbx_seq_one_letter_code
_entity_poly.pdbx_strand_id
1 'polypeptide(L)'
;MGVLSGGGVRPLGHTLEFHGGFVTWFLRKIGRGAGAMTLGHVILGQEPAVLDACRDHELVHVRQYERWGPFFLPAYGLCAAWLHLRGHHGYWDNPFEKEAYGNAAARDDVDQCG
;
A
#
# COMPACT_ATOMS: atom_id res chain seq x y z
N MET A 1 -15.69 26.48 -4.72
CA MET A 1 -16.23 25.13 -5.03
C MET A 1 -15.77 24.76 -6.44
N GLY A 2 -14.52 24.32 -6.58
CA GLY A 2 -13.88 24.06 -7.87
C GLY A 2 -13.56 22.57 -8.01
N VAL A 3 -13.95 21.99 -9.14
CA VAL A 3 -13.67 20.61 -9.54
C VAL A 3 -12.16 20.48 -9.73
N LEU A 4 -11.46 19.94 -8.72
CA LEU A 4 -10.03 19.63 -8.77
C LEU A 4 -9.82 18.19 -8.30
N SER A 5 -10.51 17.25 -8.95
CA SER A 5 -10.07 15.86 -8.91
C SER A 5 -8.80 15.79 -9.76
N GLY A 6 -7.67 16.25 -9.20
CA GLY A 6 -6.31 16.22 -9.79
C GLY A 6 -5.79 14.80 -9.92
N GLY A 7 -6.62 13.95 -10.52
CA GLY A 7 -6.37 12.55 -10.69
C GLY A 7 -5.53 12.30 -11.91
N GLY A 8 -4.40 11.63 -11.70
CA GLY A 8 -3.46 11.25 -12.75
C GLY A 8 -3.17 9.77 -12.65
N VAL A 9 -2.92 9.17 -13.81
CA VAL A 9 -2.32 7.84 -13.90
C VAL A 9 -0.91 8.02 -14.42
N ARG A 10 0.06 7.39 -13.75
CA ARG A 10 1.45 7.35 -14.18
C ARG A 10 1.88 5.90 -14.32
N PRO A 11 2.13 5.41 -15.55
CA PRO A 11 2.77 4.11 -15.70
C PRO A 11 4.23 4.22 -15.23
N LEU A 12 4.65 3.29 -14.37
CA LEU A 12 6.02 3.19 -13.87
C LEU A 12 6.53 1.76 -14.03
N GLY A 13 7.31 1.52 -15.09
CA GLY A 13 7.84 0.19 -15.38
C GLY A 13 6.72 -0.84 -15.59
N HIS A 14 6.56 -1.76 -14.63
CA HIS A 14 5.54 -2.81 -14.65
C HIS A 14 4.30 -2.48 -13.80
N THR A 15 4.23 -1.30 -13.18
CA THR A 15 3.12 -0.88 -12.32
C THR A 15 2.42 0.36 -12.85
N LEU A 16 1.17 0.55 -12.42
CA LEU A 16 0.35 1.72 -12.72
C LEU A 16 0.09 2.48 -11.43
N GLU A 17 0.67 3.67 -11.29
CA GLU A 17 0.39 4.57 -10.18
C GLU A 17 -0.88 5.39 -10.48
N PHE A 18 -1.85 5.40 -9.58
CA PHE A 18 -3.02 6.26 -9.65
C PHE A 18 -3.06 7.16 -8.43
N HIS A 19 -3.25 8.46 -8.65
CA HIS A 19 -3.50 9.44 -7.61
C HIS A 19 -4.75 10.24 -7.92
N GLY A 20 -5.33 10.91 -6.91
CA GLY A 20 -6.45 11.84 -7.06
C GLY A 20 -7.61 11.60 -6.12
N GLY A 21 -8.58 12.52 -6.11
CA GLY A 21 -9.63 12.56 -5.09
C GLY A 21 -10.47 11.28 -4.91
N PHE A 22 -10.72 10.52 -5.99
CA PHE A 22 -11.41 9.22 -5.88
C PHE A 22 -10.53 8.17 -5.18
N VAL A 23 -9.24 8.12 -5.51
CA VAL A 23 -8.25 7.24 -4.88
C VAL A 23 -8.09 7.61 -3.41
N THR A 24 -7.94 8.89 -3.10
CA THR A 24 -7.91 9.40 -1.72
C THR A 24 -9.15 9.00 -0.93
N TRP A 25 -10.34 9.14 -1.52
CA TRP A 25 -11.58 8.71 -0.88
C TRP A 25 -11.62 7.20 -0.63
N PHE A 26 -11.17 6.40 -1.60
CA PHE A 26 -11.10 4.95 -1.49
C PHE A 26 -10.13 4.50 -0.39
N LEU A 27 -8.92 5.05 -0.37
CA LEU A 27 -7.89 4.75 0.64
C LEU A 27 -8.36 5.13 2.06
N ARG A 28 -9.01 6.29 2.21
CA ARG A 28 -9.59 6.69 3.50
C ARG A 28 -10.73 5.77 3.97
N LYS A 29 -11.49 5.19 3.05
CA LYS A 29 -12.67 4.38 3.37
C LYS A 29 -12.36 2.90 3.53
N ILE A 30 -11.48 2.35 2.69
CA ILE A 30 -11.15 0.92 2.62
C ILE A 30 -9.74 0.64 3.15
N GLY A 31 -8.76 1.47 2.78
CA GLY A 31 -7.38 1.36 3.25
C GLY A 31 -7.13 1.87 4.67
N ARG A 32 -8.18 2.08 5.47
CA ARG A 32 -8.10 2.57 6.86
C ARG A 32 -7.36 3.90 7.04
N GLY A 33 -7.16 4.67 5.96
CA GLY A 33 -6.38 5.91 6.00
C GLY A 33 -5.01 5.84 5.36
N ALA A 34 -4.58 4.66 4.88
CA ALA A 34 -3.27 4.46 4.27
C ALA A 34 -2.95 5.52 3.19
N GLY A 35 -1.73 6.02 3.22
CA GLY A 35 -1.24 7.03 2.27
C GLY A 35 -1.12 6.48 0.86
N ALA A 36 -0.75 5.21 0.74
CA ALA A 36 -0.69 4.45 -0.49
C ALA A 36 -1.18 3.00 -0.28
N MET A 37 -1.53 2.31 -1.37
CA MET A 37 -1.92 0.90 -1.36
C MET A 37 -1.63 0.25 -2.72
N THR A 38 -1.16 -0.98 -2.68
CA THR A 38 -0.94 -1.82 -3.86
C THR A 38 -2.01 -2.86 -4.07
N LEU A 39 -2.47 -2.94 -5.31
CA LEU A 39 -3.40 -3.91 -5.82
C LEU A 39 -2.77 -4.59 -7.03
N GLY A 40 -1.91 -5.57 -6.74
CA GLY A 40 -1.15 -6.30 -7.75
C GLY A 40 -0.16 -5.40 -8.47
N HIS A 41 -0.45 -5.05 -9.72
CA HIS A 41 0.37 -4.12 -10.51
C HIS A 41 -0.11 -2.67 -10.44
N VAL A 42 -1.15 -2.38 -9.65
CA VAL A 42 -1.71 -1.05 -9.51
C VAL A 42 -1.33 -0.46 -8.16
N ILE A 43 -0.68 0.70 -8.13
CA ILE A 43 -0.35 1.44 -6.92
C ILE A 43 -1.32 2.61 -6.83
N LEU A 44 -2.06 2.69 -5.73
CA LEU A 44 -3.00 3.75 -5.43
C LEU A 44 -2.38 4.66 -4.37
N GLY A 45 -2.40 5.98 -4.56
CA GLY A 45 -1.93 6.91 -3.54
C GLY A 45 -2.80 8.15 -3.42
N GLN A 46 -2.84 8.75 -2.23
CA GLN A 46 -3.62 9.96 -2.00
C GLN A 46 -3.06 11.14 -2.81
N GLU A 47 -1.73 11.26 -2.86
CA GLU A 47 -1.01 12.34 -3.53
C GLU A 47 0.27 11.82 -4.22
N PRO A 48 0.76 12.49 -5.28
CA PRO A 48 2.00 12.11 -5.95
C PRO A 48 3.22 12.10 -5.02
N ALA A 49 3.29 13.04 -4.09
CA ALA A 49 4.39 13.10 -3.12
C ALA A 49 4.40 11.88 -2.18
N VAL A 50 3.22 11.43 -1.75
CA VAL A 50 3.07 10.22 -0.94
C VAL A 50 3.43 8.98 -1.75
N LEU A 51 3.02 8.90 -3.02
CA LEU A 51 3.44 7.81 -3.91
C LEU A 51 4.95 7.74 -4.10
N ASP A 52 5.61 8.89 -4.26
CA ASP A 52 7.06 8.95 -4.42
C ASP A 52 7.78 8.51 -3.13
N ALA A 53 7.23 8.85 -1.95
CA ALA A 53 7.76 8.39 -0.66
C ALA A 53 7.52 6.88 -0.45
N CYS A 54 6.27 6.43 -0.61
CA CYS A 54 5.82 5.05 -0.44
C CYS A 54 6.27 4.10 -1.56
N ARG A 55 6.96 4.59 -2.59
CA ARG A 55 7.27 3.79 -3.78
C ARG A 55 7.98 2.49 -3.45
N ASP A 56 9.02 2.55 -2.62
CA ASP A 56 9.83 1.38 -2.30
C ASP A 56 9.02 0.34 -1.51
N HIS A 57 8.17 0.80 -0.60
CA HIS A 57 7.23 -0.04 0.16
C HIS A 57 6.23 -0.74 -0.76
N GLU A 58 5.56 0.04 -1.63
CA GLU A 58 4.55 -0.48 -2.55
C GLU A 58 5.17 -1.46 -3.56
N LEU A 59 6.39 -1.20 -4.06
CA LEU A 59 7.08 -2.14 -4.95
C LEU A 59 7.38 -3.48 -4.30
N VAL A 60 7.58 -3.55 -2.97
CA VAL A 60 7.74 -4.82 -2.26
C VAL A 60 6.43 -5.61 -2.30
N HIS A 61 5.29 -4.96 -2.09
CA HIS A 61 3.98 -5.60 -2.22
C HIS A 61 3.68 -6.05 -3.64
N VAL A 62 4.11 -5.29 -4.66
CA VAL A 62 4.04 -5.73 -6.07
C VAL A 62 4.83 -7.02 -6.25
N ARG A 63 6.07 -7.10 -5.74
CA ARG A 63 6.90 -8.31 -5.84
C ARG A 63 6.31 -9.49 -5.06
N GLN A 64 5.75 -9.23 -3.88
CA GLN A 64 5.02 -10.24 -3.11
C GLN A 64 3.82 -10.75 -3.91
N TYR A 65 3.06 -9.85 -4.54
CA TYR A 65 1.95 -10.23 -5.40
C TYR A 65 2.40 -10.94 -6.67
N GLU A 66 3.53 -10.60 -7.28
CA GLU A 66 4.07 -11.34 -8.42
C GLU A 66 4.49 -12.76 -8.03
N ARG A 67 4.98 -12.93 -6.79
CA ARG A 67 5.41 -14.23 -6.26
C ARG A 67 4.25 -15.12 -5.84
N TRP A 68 3.24 -14.55 -5.19
CA TRP A 68 2.11 -15.27 -4.61
C TRP A 68 0.84 -15.20 -5.47
N GLY A 69 0.77 -14.27 -6.41
CA GLY A 69 -0.41 -13.97 -7.21
C GLY A 69 -1.60 -13.58 -6.32
N PRO A 70 -2.83 -13.98 -6.70
CA PRO A 70 -4.04 -13.71 -5.92
C PRO A 70 -4.03 -14.37 -4.53
N PHE A 71 -3.10 -15.30 -4.25
CA PHE A 71 -2.95 -15.90 -2.92
C PHE A 71 -2.26 -14.97 -1.91
N PHE A 72 -1.71 -13.83 -2.34
CA PHE A 72 -1.14 -12.85 -1.43
C PHE A 72 -2.17 -12.32 -0.42
N LEU A 73 -3.36 -11.94 -0.88
CA LEU A 73 -4.44 -11.42 -0.03
C LEU A 73 -4.88 -12.41 1.07
N PRO A 74 -5.20 -13.69 0.75
CA PRO A 74 -5.53 -14.66 1.78
C PRO A 74 -4.33 -14.99 2.67
N ALA A 75 -3.10 -15.04 2.15
CA ALA A 75 -1.91 -15.25 2.98
C ALA A 75 -1.70 -14.10 3.98
N TYR A 76 -1.84 -12.86 3.53
CA TYR A 76 -1.79 -11.66 4.36
C TYR A 76 -2.86 -11.70 5.44
N GLY A 77 -4.12 -11.97 5.05
CA GLY A 77 -5.25 -12.06 5.97
C GLY A 77 -5.10 -13.20 6.98
N LEU A 78 -4.57 -14.36 6.58
CA LEU A 78 -4.29 -15.49 7.47
C LEU A 78 -3.19 -15.15 8.47
N CYS A 79 -2.10 -14.51 8.05
CA CYS A 79 -1.06 -14.02 8.95
C CYS A 79 -1.61 -12.99 9.94
N ALA A 80 -2.36 -12.01 9.45
CA ALA A 80 -3.00 -11.01 10.29
C ALA A 80 -3.98 -11.63 11.31
N ALA A 81 -4.83 -12.57 10.87
CA ALA A 81 -5.76 -13.28 11.73
C ALA A 81 -5.03 -14.15 12.76
N TRP A 82 -3.97 -14.85 12.37
CA TRP A 82 -3.18 -15.68 13.27
C TRP A 82 -2.44 -14.85 14.32
N LEU A 83 -1.87 -13.71 13.93
CA LEU A 83 -1.27 -12.74 14.85
C LEU A 83 -2.33 -12.15 15.79
N HIS A 84 -3.49 -11.78 15.26
CA HIS A 84 -4.60 -11.27 16.06
C HIS A 84 -5.10 -12.30 17.09
N LEU A 85 -5.22 -13.57 16.70
CA LEU A 85 -5.56 -14.67 17.61
C LEU A 85 -4.50 -14.88 18.71
N ARG A 86 -3.25 -14.48 18.47
CA ARG A 86 -2.17 -14.48 19.46
C ARG A 86 -2.07 -13.19 20.27
N GLY A 87 -2.95 -12.21 20.06
CA GLY A 87 -2.94 -10.92 20.74
C GLY A 87 -1.92 -9.92 20.18
N HIS A 88 -1.35 -10.20 19.01
CA HIS A 88 -0.43 -9.30 18.30
C HIS A 88 -1.17 -8.36 17.34
N HIS A 89 -0.49 -7.31 16.91
CA HIS A 89 -1.07 -6.32 16.01
C HIS A 89 -1.03 -6.87 14.57
N GLY A 90 -2.17 -7.33 14.05
CA GLY A 90 -2.24 -8.03 12.75
C GLY A 90 -1.73 -7.27 11.52
N TYR A 91 -1.52 -5.95 11.64
CA TYR A 91 -0.88 -5.11 10.61
C TYR A 91 0.64 -4.99 10.88
N TRP A 92 1.04 -4.32 11.97
CA TRP A 92 2.46 -4.08 12.30
C TRP A 92 3.32 -5.34 12.49
N ASP A 93 2.72 -6.41 13.01
CA ASP A 93 3.46 -7.66 13.21
C ASP A 93 3.50 -8.56 11.99
N ASN A 94 2.77 -8.20 10.93
CA ASN A 94 2.67 -9.00 9.73
C ASN A 94 4.04 -9.07 9.03
N PRO A 95 4.59 -10.27 8.78
CA PRO A 95 5.87 -10.40 8.09
C PRO A 95 5.89 -9.73 6.72
N PHE A 96 4.74 -9.66 6.03
CA PHE A 96 4.64 -8.98 4.74
C PHE A 96 4.88 -7.46 4.85
N GLU A 97 4.32 -6.84 5.88
CA GLU A 97 4.53 -5.41 6.20
C GLU A 97 5.96 -5.17 6.67
N LYS A 98 6.51 -6.05 7.52
CA LYS A 98 7.90 -5.96 7.98
C LYS A 98 8.91 -6.05 6.84
N GLU A 99 8.62 -6.86 5.83
CA GLU A 99 9.46 -6.93 4.62
C GLU A 99 9.34 -5.66 3.77
N ALA A 100 8.15 -5.07 3.67
CA ALA A 100 7.94 -3.82 2.95
C ALA A 100 8.67 -2.66 3.63
N TYR A 101 8.47 -2.45 4.92
CA TYR A 101 9.16 -1.43 5.72
C TYR A 101 10.66 -1.71 5.94
N GLY A 102 11.09 -2.98 5.91
CA GLY A 102 12.50 -3.34 6.03
C GLY A 102 13.31 -3.04 4.76
N ASN A 103 12.65 -3.08 3.60
CA ASN A 103 13.26 -2.74 2.31
C ASN A 103 13.10 -1.26 1.94
N ALA A 104 12.04 -0.59 2.42
CA ALA A 104 11.91 0.86 2.35
C ALA A 104 12.87 1.48 3.37
N ALA A 105 13.98 2.04 2.90
CA ALA A 105 15.13 2.39 3.75
C ALA A 105 14.91 3.58 4.73
N ALA A 106 13.71 4.13 4.89
CA ALA A 106 13.47 5.37 5.64
C ALA A 106 12.32 5.27 6.65
N ARG A 107 12.54 5.79 7.86
CA ARG A 107 11.50 5.96 8.90
C ARG A 107 10.38 6.91 8.47
N ASP A 108 10.69 7.86 7.58
CA ASP A 108 9.74 8.85 7.07
C ASP A 108 8.64 8.22 6.18
N ASP A 109 8.87 7.01 5.69
CA ASP A 109 7.95 6.22 4.88
C ASP A 109 6.77 5.67 5.70
N VAL A 110 7.04 5.17 6.92
CA VAL A 110 6.04 4.59 7.82
C VAL A 110 4.94 5.60 8.17
N ASP A 111 5.33 6.85 8.42
CA ASP A 111 4.41 7.92 8.81
C ASP A 111 3.59 8.46 7.62
N GLN A 112 4.07 8.25 6.38
CA GLN A 112 3.42 8.73 5.16
C GLN A 112 2.54 7.65 4.50
N CYS A 113 2.86 6.37 4.67
CA CYS A 113 2.09 5.25 4.10
C CYS A 113 1.05 4.66 5.08
N GLY A 114 1.24 4.81 6.40
CA GLY A 114 0.43 4.22 7.47
C GLY A 114 -0.94 4.84 7.74
#